data_AF-A0A9D7FG49-F1
#
_entry.id   AF-A0A9D7FG49-F1
#
_cell.length_a   1.000
_cell.length_b   1.000
_cell.length_c   1.000
_cell.angle_alpha   90.00
_cell.angle_beta   90.00
_cell.angle_gamma   90.00
#
_symmetry.space_group_name_H-M   'P 1'
#
loop_
_entity.id
_entity.type
_entity.pdbx_description
1 polymer ?
#
loop_
_entity_poly.entity_id
_entity_poly.type
_entity_poly.pdbx_seq_one_letter_code
_entity_poly.pdbx_strand_id
1 'polypeptide(L)'
;MPQTRPHLRQLALQCAAAFAVLSLAWPYFVMRNEILPWPATALAIGAVALLLASLTRQPWWWRLIHMLFAPLAWAVASLSIDPGWFFLAFIMLLLVYRGALTGQIPLFLSSKDTPAALAELMSERPGTRFIDLGAGIGSVLRPLARALPEAQLTGIENAPATWLAGYLRTAGLPNCTWRWGDIWRTSLAEYDVVYAFLSPAPMPALWAKVELEMPPGSLFISNSFPVPGVAASRIVEIDDARQTRLYCYRR
;
A
#
# COMPACT_ATOMS: atom_id res chain seq x y z
N MET A 1 -1.11 9.44 25.97
CA MET A 1 -2.19 8.44 25.85
C MET A 1 -1.81 7.46 24.76
N PRO A 2 -1.89 6.13 24.96
CA PRO A 2 -1.58 5.18 23.91
C PRO A 2 -2.51 5.46 22.73
N GLN A 3 -1.95 5.74 21.55
CA GLN A 3 -2.74 5.86 20.33
C GLN A 3 -3.37 4.49 20.06
N THR A 4 -4.63 4.32 20.43
CA THR A 4 -5.42 3.17 19.98
C THR A 4 -5.32 3.13 18.47
N ARG A 5 -4.79 2.05 17.92
CA ARG A 5 -4.61 1.92 16.46
C ARG A 5 -5.97 2.22 15.80
N PRO A 6 -6.02 3.12 14.80
CA PRO A 6 -7.28 3.68 14.32
C PRO A 6 -8.28 2.60 13.87
N HIS A 7 -7.81 1.49 13.31
CA HIS A 7 -8.64 0.35 12.90
C HIS A 7 -9.30 -0.40 14.07
N LEU A 8 -8.61 -0.57 15.21
CA LEU A 8 -9.17 -1.26 16.38
C LEU A 8 -10.34 -0.46 16.97
N ARG A 9 -10.25 0.87 16.93
CA ARG A 9 -11.32 1.75 17.38
C ARG A 9 -12.58 1.60 16.52
N GLN A 10 -12.43 1.54 15.20
CA GLN A 10 -13.59 1.35 14.31
C GLN A 10 -14.21 -0.04 14.50
N LEU A 11 -13.39 -1.08 14.61
CA LEU A 11 -13.88 -2.43 14.88
C LEU A 11 -14.66 -2.49 16.20
N ALA A 12 -14.13 -1.90 17.27
CA ALA A 12 -14.79 -1.85 18.56
C ALA A 12 -16.15 -1.14 18.50
N LEU A 13 -16.26 -0.02 17.76
CA LEU A 13 -17.53 0.67 17.57
C LEU A 13 -18.56 -0.18 16.83
N GLN A 14 -18.15 -0.86 15.76
CA GLN A 14 -19.03 -1.74 15.00
C GLN A 14 -19.52 -2.92 15.85
N CYS A 15 -18.60 -3.56 16.59
CA CYS A 15 -18.95 -4.67 17.49
C CYS A 15 -19.84 -4.21 18.64
N ALA A 16 -19.60 -3.04 19.22
CA ALA A 16 -20.43 -2.48 20.28
C ALA A 16 -21.87 -2.23 19.80
N ALA A 17 -22.05 -1.70 18.59
CA ALA A 17 -23.38 -1.52 18.00
C ALA A 17 -24.10 -2.85 17.77
N ALA A 18 -23.41 -3.84 17.19
CA ALA A 18 -23.97 -5.17 16.96
C ALA A 18 -24.37 -5.84 18.28
N PHE A 19 -23.50 -5.78 19.28
CA PHE A 19 -23.76 -6.33 20.61
C PHE A 19 -24.95 -5.65 21.28
N ALA A 20 -25.01 -4.31 21.27
CA ALA A 20 -26.10 -3.55 21.87
C ALA A 20 -27.45 -3.94 21.29
N VAL A 21 -27.57 -3.99 19.95
CA VAL A 21 -28.82 -4.37 19.29
C VAL A 21 -29.17 -5.83 19.55
N LEU A 22 -28.23 -6.76 19.38
CA LEU A 22 -28.49 -8.19 19.54
C LEU A 22 -28.81 -8.57 20.98
N SER A 23 -28.22 -7.90 21.97
CA SER A 23 -28.50 -8.14 23.39
C SER A 23 -29.95 -7.86 23.78
N LEU A 24 -30.64 -6.99 23.04
CA LEU A 24 -32.05 -6.66 23.24
C LEU A 24 -32.96 -7.47 22.32
N ALA A 25 -32.62 -7.53 21.03
CA ALA A 25 -33.45 -8.16 20.01
C ALA A 25 -33.49 -9.69 20.18
N TRP A 26 -32.35 -10.33 20.44
CA TRP A 26 -32.28 -11.79 20.51
C TRP A 26 -33.16 -12.36 21.64
N PRO A 27 -33.05 -11.94 22.92
CA PRO A 27 -33.92 -12.45 23.97
C PRO A 27 -35.40 -12.15 23.71
N TYR A 28 -35.72 -10.95 23.19
CA TYR A 28 -37.10 -10.55 22.89
C TYR A 28 -37.79 -11.49 21.90
N PHE A 29 -37.16 -11.78 20.76
CA PHE A 29 -37.75 -12.66 19.74
C PHE A 29 -37.74 -14.14 20.17
N VAL A 30 -36.69 -14.58 20.88
CA VAL A 30 -36.63 -15.94 21.45
C VAL A 30 -37.76 -16.19 22.46
N MET A 31 -38.02 -15.24 23.37
CA MET A 31 -39.12 -15.37 24.35
C MET A 31 -40.50 -15.45 23.69
N ARG A 32 -40.65 -14.89 22.48
CA ARG A 32 -41.89 -14.94 21.70
C ARG A 32 -41.94 -16.11 20.72
N ASN A 33 -40.91 -16.96 20.70
CA ASN A 33 -40.76 -18.05 19.74
C ASN A 33 -40.87 -17.58 18.27
N GLU A 34 -40.36 -16.37 17.99
CA GLU A 34 -40.36 -15.73 16.68
C GLU A 34 -38.94 -15.74 16.09
N ILE A 35 -38.85 -15.80 14.76
CA ILE A 35 -37.56 -15.69 14.05
C ILE A 35 -37.14 -14.22 14.05
N LEU A 36 -35.87 -13.96 14.37
CA LEU A 36 -35.31 -12.62 14.35
C LEU A 36 -35.45 -12.00 12.94
N PRO A 37 -36.11 -10.82 12.81
CA PRO A 37 -36.26 -10.17 11.51
C PRO A 37 -34.92 -9.55 11.11
N TRP A 38 -34.08 -10.34 10.44
CA TRP A 38 -32.72 -9.95 10.04
C TRP A 38 -32.62 -8.63 9.25
N PRO A 39 -33.51 -8.30 8.28
CA PRO A 39 -33.42 -7.03 7.58
C PRO A 39 -33.55 -5.84 8.54
N ALA A 40 -34.56 -5.87 9.42
CA ALA A 40 -34.79 -4.81 10.40
C ALA A 40 -33.68 -4.75 11.46
N THR A 41 -33.19 -5.92 11.89
CA THR A 41 -32.09 -6.02 12.85
C THR A 41 -30.79 -5.46 12.27
N ALA A 42 -30.46 -5.76 11.01
CA ALA A 42 -29.28 -5.24 10.34
C ALA A 42 -29.34 -3.71 10.16
N LEU A 43 -30.51 -3.17 9.81
CA LEU A 43 -30.75 -1.71 9.78
C LEU A 43 -30.60 -1.07 11.16
N ALA A 44 -31.12 -1.70 12.21
CA ALA A 44 -30.96 -1.23 13.58
C ALA A 44 -29.49 -1.22 14.03
N ILE A 45 -28.72 -2.26 13.71
CA ILE A 45 -27.27 -2.31 13.95
C ILE A 45 -26.58 -1.14 13.23
N GLY A 46 -26.90 -0.90 11.96
CA GLY A 46 -26.35 0.21 11.19
C GLY A 46 -26.68 1.58 11.81
N ALA A 47 -27.92 1.79 12.25
CA ALA A 47 -28.35 3.04 12.89
C ALA A 47 -27.62 3.29 14.23
N VAL A 48 -27.49 2.25 15.07
CA VAL A 48 -26.73 2.35 16.34
C VAL A 48 -25.25 2.58 16.06
N ALA A 49 -24.67 1.91 15.07
CA ALA A 49 -23.27 2.11 14.68
C ALA A 49 -23.02 3.55 14.19
N LEU A 50 -23.93 4.11 13.38
CA LEU A 50 -23.89 5.50 12.95
C LEU A 50 -23.97 6.47 14.14
N LEU A 51 -24.85 6.20 15.11
CA LEU A 51 -24.98 6.99 16.32
C LEU A 51 -23.66 6.98 17.12
N LEU A 52 -23.11 5.80 17.40
CA LEU A 52 -21.83 5.66 18.12
C LEU A 52 -20.67 6.33 17.37
N ALA A 53 -20.61 6.20 16.05
CA ALA A 53 -19.61 6.86 15.22
C ALA A 53 -19.74 8.40 15.24
N SER A 54 -20.98 8.91 15.28
CA SER A 54 -21.27 10.35 15.36
C SER A 54 -20.90 10.91 16.74
N LEU A 55 -21.29 10.21 17.82
CA LEU A 55 -20.96 10.57 19.21
C LEU A 55 -19.45 10.58 19.44
N THR A 56 -18.72 9.64 18.85
CA THR A 56 -17.27 9.57 18.95
C THR A 56 -16.52 10.45 17.94
N ARG A 57 -17.26 11.30 17.20
CA ARG A 57 -16.75 12.27 16.21
C ARG A 57 -15.87 11.63 15.12
N GLN A 58 -16.24 10.45 14.65
CA GLN A 58 -15.57 9.85 13.51
C GLN A 58 -15.72 10.73 12.25
N PRO A 59 -14.77 10.67 11.31
CA PRO A 59 -14.90 11.31 10.01
C PRO A 59 -16.17 10.87 9.27
N TRP A 60 -16.71 11.72 8.40
CA TRP A 60 -18.00 11.48 7.75
C TRP A 60 -18.02 10.18 6.92
N TRP A 61 -16.91 9.82 6.27
CA TRP A 61 -16.81 8.56 5.51
C TRP A 61 -16.89 7.33 6.42
N TRP A 62 -16.30 7.37 7.61
CA TRP A 62 -16.42 6.30 8.60
C TRP A 62 -17.84 6.13 9.11
N ARG A 63 -18.58 7.23 9.27
CA ARG A 63 -20.01 7.18 9.64
C ARG A 63 -20.84 6.45 8.59
N LEU A 64 -20.59 6.71 7.31
CA LEU A 64 -21.25 5.99 6.21
C LEU A 64 -20.90 4.51 6.21
N ILE A 65 -19.63 4.15 6.43
CA ILE A 65 -19.21 2.75 6.54
C ILE A 65 -19.96 2.06 7.69
N HIS A 66 -19.99 2.66 8.88
CA HIS A 66 -20.70 2.10 10.04
C HIS A 66 -22.20 1.91 9.80
N MET A 67 -22.85 2.89 9.17
CA MET A 67 -24.26 2.84 8.81
C MET A 67 -24.57 1.68 7.86
N LEU A 68 -23.73 1.49 6.84
CA LEU A 68 -24.00 0.57 5.73
C LEU A 68 -23.45 -0.85 5.97
N PHE A 69 -22.50 -1.05 6.87
CA PHE A 69 -21.79 -2.32 7.02
C PHE A 69 -22.72 -3.50 7.32
N ALA A 70 -23.55 -3.42 8.36
CA ALA A 70 -24.43 -4.53 8.73
C ALA A 70 -25.55 -4.81 7.70
N PRO A 71 -26.25 -3.78 7.15
CA PRO A 71 -27.20 -3.99 6.06
C PRO A 71 -26.57 -4.63 4.83
N LEU A 72 -25.38 -4.19 4.40
CA LEU A 72 -24.69 -4.77 3.26
C LEU A 72 -24.18 -6.19 3.55
N ALA A 73 -23.67 -6.45 4.76
CA ALA A 73 -23.23 -7.79 5.14
C ALA A 73 -24.40 -8.78 5.12
N TRP A 74 -25.57 -8.39 5.64
CA TRP A 74 -26.79 -9.20 5.55
C TRP A 74 -27.25 -9.40 4.10
N ALA A 75 -27.29 -8.32 3.29
CA ALA A 75 -27.68 -8.40 1.89
C ALA A 75 -26.77 -9.36 1.11
N VAL A 76 -25.46 -9.27 1.29
CA VAL A 76 -24.47 -10.17 0.66
C VAL A 76 -24.66 -11.61 1.15
N ALA A 77 -24.90 -11.82 2.45
CA ALA A 77 -25.17 -13.15 2.99
C ALA A 77 -26.44 -13.78 2.38
N SER A 78 -27.45 -12.97 2.05
CA SER A 78 -28.69 -13.46 1.41
C SER A 78 -28.51 -13.90 -0.05
N LEU A 79 -27.41 -13.52 -0.70
CA LEU A 79 -27.12 -13.92 -2.08
C LEU A 79 -26.62 -15.38 -2.20
N SER A 80 -26.41 -16.08 -1.07
CA SER A 80 -25.93 -17.47 -1.04
C SER A 80 -24.66 -17.71 -1.87
N ILE A 81 -23.76 -16.72 -1.91
CA ILE A 81 -22.46 -16.83 -2.60
C ILE A 81 -21.60 -17.85 -1.85
N ASP A 82 -21.00 -18.79 -2.58
CA ASP A 82 -20.09 -19.78 -2.00
C ASP A 82 -18.94 -19.07 -1.25
N PRO A 83 -18.69 -19.41 0.05
CA PRO A 83 -17.62 -18.84 0.85
C PRO A 83 -16.22 -18.90 0.20
N GLY A 84 -15.98 -19.89 -0.66
CA GLY A 84 -14.75 -20.06 -1.41
C GLY A 84 -14.39 -18.87 -2.30
N TRP A 85 -15.39 -18.13 -2.82
CA TRP A 85 -15.13 -16.93 -3.62
C TRP A 85 -14.59 -15.77 -2.79
N PHE A 86 -15.09 -15.58 -1.57
CA PHE A 86 -14.55 -14.57 -0.66
C PHE A 86 -13.13 -14.92 -0.23
N PHE A 87 -12.87 -16.21 0.02
CA PHE A 87 -11.54 -16.70 0.34
C PHE A 87 -10.58 -16.49 -0.85
N LEU A 88 -11.00 -16.84 -2.07
CA LEU A 88 -10.21 -16.61 -3.28
C LEU A 88 -9.92 -15.12 -3.48
N ALA A 89 -10.93 -14.25 -3.34
CA ALA A 89 -10.74 -12.80 -3.43
C ALA A 89 -9.75 -12.29 -2.39
N PHE A 90 -9.82 -12.80 -1.15
CA PHE A 90 -8.87 -12.49 -0.09
C PHE A 90 -7.45 -12.93 -0.45
N ILE A 91 -7.26 -14.15 -0.95
CA ILE A 91 -5.95 -14.63 -1.42
C ILE A 91 -5.43 -13.74 -2.56
N MET A 92 -6.26 -13.42 -3.56
CA MET A 92 -5.88 -12.54 -4.67
C MET A 92 -5.42 -11.16 -4.19
N LEU A 93 -6.12 -10.58 -3.20
CA LEU A 93 -5.69 -9.34 -2.55
C LEU A 93 -4.34 -9.49 -1.85
N LEU A 94 -4.10 -10.60 -1.15
CA LEU A 94 -2.81 -10.87 -0.50
C LEU A 94 -1.66 -11.02 -1.50
N LEU A 95 -1.90 -11.64 -2.65
CA LEU A 95 -0.87 -11.83 -3.68
C LEU A 95 -0.38 -10.49 -4.27
N VAL A 96 -1.22 -9.45 -4.26
CA VAL A 96 -0.91 -8.12 -4.81
C VAL A 96 -0.52 -7.11 -3.74
N TYR A 97 -1.22 -7.08 -2.61
CA TYR A 97 -1.12 -6.05 -1.58
C TYR A 97 -0.43 -6.53 -0.29
N ARG A 98 0.38 -7.58 -0.36
CA ARG A 98 1.13 -8.11 0.79
C ARG A 98 1.89 -7.03 1.57
N GLY A 99 2.54 -6.10 0.86
CA GLY A 99 3.30 -4.99 1.45
C GLY A 99 2.46 -4.03 2.30
N ALA A 100 1.15 -3.93 2.05
CA ALA A 100 0.24 -3.10 2.84
C ALA A 100 0.03 -3.66 4.25
N LEU A 101 0.10 -4.98 4.43
CA LEU A 101 -0.11 -5.63 5.73
C LEU A 101 1.09 -5.50 6.67
N THR A 102 2.30 -5.65 6.14
CA THR A 102 3.52 -5.72 6.95
C THR A 102 4.25 -4.38 7.03
N GLY A 103 4.25 -3.58 5.96
CA GLY A 103 5.03 -2.34 5.86
C GLY A 103 4.19 -1.09 5.62
N GLN A 104 2.86 -1.20 5.49
CA GLN A 104 1.98 -0.11 5.06
C GLN A 104 2.40 0.47 3.70
N ILE A 105 2.99 -0.35 2.85
CA ILE A 105 3.44 0.00 1.50
C ILE A 105 2.43 -0.63 0.52
N PRO A 106 1.36 0.10 0.13
CA PRO A 106 0.50 -0.36 -0.95
C PRO A 106 1.26 -0.31 -2.27
N LEU A 107 0.77 -1.06 -3.27
CA LEU A 107 1.35 -1.03 -4.62
C LEU A 107 1.12 0.35 -5.25
N PHE A 108 2.19 1.11 -5.43
CA PHE A 108 2.21 2.31 -6.25
C PHE A 108 2.85 2.01 -7.60
N LEU A 109 2.20 2.45 -8.67
CA LEU A 109 2.74 2.34 -10.02
C LEU A 109 3.20 3.72 -10.48
N SER A 110 4.50 3.80 -10.77
CA SER A 110 5.14 4.98 -11.38
C SER A 110 4.49 5.30 -12.71
N SER A 111 4.52 6.58 -13.09
CA SER A 111 4.04 7.00 -14.42
C SER A 111 4.95 6.47 -15.51
N LYS A 112 4.40 6.37 -16.74
CA LYS A 112 5.15 5.93 -17.92
C LYS A 112 6.32 6.86 -18.27
N ASP A 113 6.30 8.10 -17.77
CA ASP A 113 7.29 9.15 -18.04
C ASP A 113 8.40 9.17 -16.97
N THR A 114 8.16 8.54 -15.80
CA THR A 114 9.17 8.37 -14.73
C THR A 114 10.49 7.75 -15.20
N PRO A 115 10.51 6.66 -16.01
CA PRO A 115 11.75 6.06 -16.49
C PRO A 115 12.61 7.01 -17.32
N ALA A 116 12.00 7.91 -18.10
CA ALA A 116 12.74 8.88 -18.91
C ALA A 116 13.43 9.93 -18.02
N ALA A 117 12.71 10.46 -17.02
CA ALA A 117 13.28 11.38 -16.04
C ALA A 117 14.40 10.73 -15.21
N LEU A 118 14.25 9.45 -14.84
CA LEU A 118 15.31 8.70 -14.17
C LEU A 118 16.52 8.49 -15.08
N ALA A 119 16.31 8.18 -16.36
CA ALA A 119 17.40 8.02 -17.31
C ALA A 119 18.21 9.32 -17.49
N GLU A 120 17.53 10.46 -17.54
CA GLU A 120 18.17 11.78 -17.58
C GLU A 120 19.00 12.03 -16.31
N LEU A 121 18.45 11.76 -15.13
CA LEU A 121 19.17 11.88 -13.85
C LEU A 121 20.41 10.98 -13.75
N MET A 122 20.39 9.84 -14.43
CA MET A 122 21.50 8.86 -14.45
C MET A 122 22.49 9.09 -15.59
N SER A 123 22.18 9.96 -16.55
CA SER A 123 22.98 10.15 -17.78
C SER A 123 24.41 10.64 -17.51
N GLU A 124 24.63 11.35 -16.40
CA GLU A 124 25.94 11.86 -15.99
C GLU A 124 26.89 10.77 -15.46
N ARG A 125 26.40 9.54 -15.22
CA ARG A 125 27.16 8.44 -14.62
C ARG A 125 26.90 7.11 -15.33
N PRO A 126 27.52 6.85 -16.50
CA PRO A 126 27.43 5.55 -17.15
C PRO A 126 27.98 4.44 -16.23
N GLY A 127 27.40 3.24 -16.29
CA GLY A 127 27.79 2.12 -15.41
C GLY A 127 27.17 2.13 -14.01
N THR A 128 26.29 3.10 -13.72
CA THR A 128 25.61 3.23 -12.43
C THR A 128 24.91 1.95 -11.99
N ARG A 129 25.06 1.60 -10.72
CA ARG A 129 24.31 0.54 -10.05
C ARG A 129 23.05 1.13 -9.42
N PHE A 130 21.91 0.75 -9.94
CA PHE A 130 20.59 1.25 -9.56
C PHE A 130 19.78 0.17 -8.86
N ILE A 131 19.00 0.55 -7.85
CA ILE A 131 18.01 -0.33 -7.22
C ILE A 131 16.65 0.34 -7.08
N ASP A 132 15.60 -0.39 -7.45
CA ASP A 132 14.18 -0.05 -7.22
C ASP A 132 13.65 -0.82 -5.99
N LEU A 133 13.35 -0.10 -4.91
CA LEU A 133 12.81 -0.64 -3.67
C LEU A 133 11.27 -0.71 -3.76
N GLY A 134 10.72 -1.92 -3.85
CA GLY A 134 9.30 -2.12 -4.11
C GLY A 134 8.97 -1.97 -5.60
N ALA A 135 9.72 -2.69 -6.44
CA ALA A 135 9.70 -2.54 -7.89
C ALA A 135 8.37 -2.89 -8.57
N GLY A 136 7.40 -3.45 -7.83
CA GLY A 136 6.06 -3.76 -8.29
C GLY A 136 6.11 -4.70 -9.49
N ILE A 137 5.51 -4.28 -10.59
CA ILE A 137 5.46 -5.04 -11.85
C ILE A 137 6.64 -4.72 -12.80
N GLY A 138 7.71 -4.08 -12.31
CA GLY A 138 8.85 -3.67 -13.13
C GLY A 138 8.49 -2.57 -14.14
N SER A 139 7.59 -1.66 -13.74
CA SER A 139 7.12 -0.55 -14.59
C SER A 139 8.24 0.44 -14.91
N VAL A 140 9.18 0.63 -13.97
CA VAL A 140 10.37 1.48 -14.12
C VAL A 140 11.53 0.71 -14.75
N LEU A 141 11.83 -0.46 -14.21
CA LEU A 141 13.05 -1.19 -14.57
C LEU A 141 13.08 -1.66 -16.02
N ARG A 142 11.97 -2.13 -16.59
CA ARG A 142 11.94 -2.58 -17.99
C ARG A 142 12.28 -1.47 -19.00
N PRO A 143 11.61 -0.31 -19.01
CA PRO A 143 11.97 0.77 -19.92
C PRO A 143 13.35 1.37 -19.59
N LEU A 144 13.70 1.50 -18.30
CA LEU A 144 15.01 2.04 -17.90
C LEU A 144 16.17 1.16 -18.36
N ALA A 145 16.05 -0.16 -18.23
CA ALA A 145 17.06 -1.13 -18.69
C ALA A 145 17.33 -1.02 -20.19
N ARG A 146 16.29 -0.73 -20.99
CA ARG A 146 16.42 -0.54 -22.43
C ARG A 146 17.03 0.80 -22.79
N ALA A 147 16.72 1.84 -22.02
CA ALA A 147 17.26 3.19 -22.23
C ALA A 147 18.73 3.30 -21.82
N LEU A 148 19.16 2.52 -20.81
CA LEU A 148 20.52 2.54 -20.26
C LEU A 148 21.15 1.13 -20.25
N PRO A 149 21.61 0.61 -21.41
CA PRO A 149 22.21 -0.72 -21.48
C PRO A 149 23.44 -0.92 -20.59
N GLU A 150 24.20 0.16 -20.36
CA GLU A 150 25.41 0.16 -19.53
C GLU A 150 25.14 0.17 -18.02
N ALA A 151 23.92 0.53 -17.59
CA ALA A 151 23.57 0.59 -16.17
C ALA A 151 23.21 -0.79 -15.63
N GLN A 152 23.61 -1.09 -14.39
CA GLN A 152 23.22 -2.32 -13.71
C GLN A 152 21.99 -2.05 -12.84
N LEU A 153 20.83 -2.56 -13.24
CA LEU A 153 19.59 -2.31 -12.54
C LEU A 153 19.18 -3.51 -11.69
N THR A 154 18.72 -3.27 -10.46
CA THR A 154 18.17 -4.28 -9.57
C THR A 154 16.75 -3.90 -9.15
N GLY A 155 15.81 -4.86 -9.19
CA GLY A 155 14.47 -4.71 -8.63
C GLY A 155 14.23 -5.63 -7.47
N ILE A 156 13.62 -5.11 -6.40
CA ILE A 156 13.22 -5.92 -5.25
C ILE A 156 11.72 -5.78 -5.01
N GLU A 157 11.04 -6.91 -4.96
CA GLU A 157 9.61 -7.01 -4.68
C GLU A 157 9.32 -8.20 -3.76
N ASN A 158 8.31 -8.06 -2.89
CA ASN A 158 7.93 -9.06 -1.89
C ASN A 158 6.53 -9.65 -2.10
N ALA A 159 5.69 -9.03 -2.93
CA ALA A 159 4.34 -9.47 -3.22
C ALA A 159 4.36 -10.48 -4.39
N PRO A 160 3.79 -11.69 -4.21
CA PRO A 160 3.93 -12.77 -5.19
C PRO A 160 3.50 -12.44 -6.62
N ALA A 161 2.33 -11.85 -6.79
CA ALA A 161 1.79 -11.59 -8.12
C ALA A 161 2.56 -10.48 -8.84
N THR A 162 2.90 -9.39 -8.13
CA THR A 162 3.66 -8.28 -8.72
C THR A 162 5.10 -8.70 -9.01
N TRP A 163 5.73 -9.46 -8.12
CA TRP A 163 7.05 -10.04 -8.35
C TRP A 163 7.06 -10.91 -9.61
N LEU A 164 6.08 -11.81 -9.77
CA LEU A 164 6.01 -12.68 -10.93
C LEU A 164 5.81 -11.87 -12.22
N ALA A 165 4.91 -10.87 -12.19
CA ALA A 165 4.69 -9.99 -13.33
C ALA A 165 5.94 -9.21 -13.72
N GLY A 166 6.69 -8.68 -12.74
CA GLY A 166 7.96 -8.00 -12.97
C GLY A 166 9.02 -8.93 -13.53
N TYR A 167 9.18 -10.12 -12.94
CA TYR A 167 10.10 -11.17 -13.42
C TYR A 167 9.88 -11.48 -14.89
N LEU A 168 8.63 -11.73 -15.30
CA LEU A 168 8.27 -12.02 -16.69
C LEU A 168 8.53 -10.81 -17.61
N ARG A 169 8.27 -9.59 -17.13
CA ARG A 169 8.45 -8.35 -17.92
C ARG A 169 9.91 -7.97 -18.12
N THR A 170 10.77 -8.32 -17.18
CA THR A 170 12.22 -8.06 -17.23
C THR A 170 13.04 -9.26 -17.69
N ALA A 171 12.39 -10.41 -17.91
CA ALA A 171 13.05 -11.60 -18.46
C ALA A 171 13.74 -11.28 -19.80
N GLY A 172 14.99 -11.71 -19.92
CA GLY A 172 15.82 -11.47 -21.10
C GLY A 172 16.53 -10.11 -21.16
N LEU A 173 16.37 -9.24 -20.16
CA LEU A 173 17.17 -8.01 -20.04
C LEU A 173 18.50 -8.33 -19.35
N PRO A 174 19.65 -8.23 -20.04
CA PRO A 174 20.94 -8.68 -19.51
C PRO A 174 21.46 -7.81 -18.36
N ASN A 175 20.99 -6.56 -18.30
CA ASN A 175 21.41 -5.56 -17.33
C ASN A 175 20.38 -5.37 -16.18
N CYS A 176 19.38 -6.25 -16.07
CA CYS A 176 18.35 -6.17 -15.04
C CYS A 176 18.33 -7.43 -14.17
N THR A 177 18.67 -7.27 -12.90
CA THR A 177 18.56 -8.32 -11.88
C THR A 177 17.23 -8.19 -11.15
N TRP A 178 16.39 -9.23 -11.18
CA TRP A 178 15.10 -9.24 -10.50
C TRP A 178 15.15 -10.14 -9.26
N ARG A 179 14.89 -9.59 -8.06
CA ARG A 179 15.03 -10.30 -6.78
C ARG A 179 13.72 -10.34 -6.01
N TRP A 180 13.41 -11.51 -5.47
CA TRP A 180 12.39 -11.63 -4.43
C TRP A 180 13.02 -11.26 -3.10
N GLY A 181 12.48 -10.28 -2.39
CA GLY A 181 13.11 -9.86 -1.15
C GLY A 181 12.38 -8.81 -0.35
N ASP A 182 12.85 -8.63 0.88
CA ASP A 182 12.45 -7.55 1.76
C ASP A 182 13.44 -6.39 1.60
N ILE A 183 12.91 -5.18 1.35
CA ILE A 183 13.72 -3.97 1.18
C ILE A 183 14.55 -3.67 2.43
N TRP A 184 14.06 -4.02 3.63
CA TRP A 184 14.76 -3.74 4.89
C TRP A 184 15.99 -4.61 5.09
N ARG A 185 15.97 -5.83 4.53
CA ARG A 185 17.08 -6.81 4.61
C ARG A 185 18.08 -6.66 3.48
N THR A 186 17.76 -5.86 2.47
CA THR A 186 18.64 -5.62 1.33
C THR A 186 19.66 -4.55 1.70
N SER A 187 20.95 -4.83 1.49
CA SER A 187 22.00 -3.83 1.66
C SER A 187 21.94 -2.77 0.56
N LEU A 188 22.09 -1.49 0.93
CA LEU A 188 22.18 -0.39 -0.04
C LEU A 188 23.62 0.04 -0.36
N ALA A 189 24.62 -0.59 0.27
CA ALA A 189 26.02 -0.16 0.21
C ALA A 189 26.68 -0.24 -1.17
N GLU A 190 26.07 -0.99 -2.08
CA GLU A 190 26.63 -1.31 -3.37
C GLU A 190 26.00 -0.53 -4.53
N TYR A 191 25.03 0.34 -4.23
CA TYR A 191 24.22 1.07 -5.22
C TYR A 191 24.55 2.56 -5.21
N ASP A 192 24.75 3.13 -6.39
CA ASP A 192 24.97 4.57 -6.55
C ASP A 192 23.65 5.33 -6.62
N VAL A 193 22.58 4.66 -7.05
CA VAL A 193 21.23 5.23 -7.12
C VAL A 193 20.22 4.28 -6.49
N VAL A 194 19.46 4.79 -5.52
CA VAL A 194 18.34 4.07 -4.89
C VAL A 194 17.07 4.82 -5.22
N TYR A 195 16.09 4.13 -5.81
CA TYR A 195 14.78 4.67 -6.11
C TYR A 195 13.71 3.99 -5.25
N ALA A 196 12.74 4.77 -4.78
CA ALA A 196 11.62 4.28 -4.00
C ALA A 196 10.34 5.04 -4.35
N PHE A 197 9.24 4.31 -4.58
CA PHE A 197 7.89 4.87 -4.62
C PHE A 197 7.02 4.18 -3.57
N LEU A 198 7.24 4.55 -2.30
CA LEU A 198 6.57 3.95 -1.15
C LEU A 198 5.61 4.96 -0.49
N SER A 199 4.80 4.50 0.46
CA SER A 199 3.95 5.42 1.24
C SER A 199 4.80 6.31 2.18
N PRO A 200 4.22 7.41 2.73
CA PRO A 200 4.93 8.27 3.69
C PRO A 200 5.37 7.58 4.98
N ALA A 201 4.63 6.55 5.42
CA ALA A 201 4.85 5.89 6.71
C ALA A 201 6.27 5.30 6.89
N PRO A 202 6.84 4.54 5.93
CA PRO A 202 8.20 4.01 6.01
C PRO A 202 9.31 5.04 5.69
N MET A 203 9.00 6.23 5.17
CA MET A 203 10.03 7.17 4.70
C MET A 203 11.08 7.57 5.75
N PRO A 204 10.72 7.85 7.02
CA PRO A 204 11.73 8.17 8.04
C PRO A 204 12.70 7.01 8.30
N ALA A 205 12.19 5.77 8.37
CA ALA A 205 13.03 4.58 8.58
C ALA A 205 13.88 4.25 7.36
N LEU A 206 13.34 4.44 6.15
CA LEU A 206 14.09 4.25 4.91
C LEU A 206 15.20 5.29 4.81
N TRP A 207 14.94 6.54 5.18
CA TRP A 207 15.96 7.58 5.18
C TRP A 207 17.13 7.26 6.12
N ALA A 208 16.85 6.79 7.34
CA ALA A 208 17.90 6.36 8.27
C ALA A 208 18.76 5.21 7.68
N LYS A 209 18.14 4.27 6.95
CA LYS A 209 18.84 3.19 6.24
C LYS A 209 19.70 3.74 5.09
N VAL A 210 19.19 4.70 4.33
CA VAL A 210 19.91 5.38 3.25
C VAL A 210 21.16 6.08 3.79
N GLU A 211 21.04 6.85 4.87
CA GLU A 211 22.17 7.56 5.49
C GLU A 211 23.25 6.60 6.01
N LEU A 212 22.82 5.48 6.60
CA LEU A 212 23.70 4.47 7.17
C LEU A 212 24.44 3.68 6.08
N GLU A 213 23.73 3.23 5.05
CA GLU A 213 24.23 2.19 4.15
C GLU A 213 24.74 2.70 2.81
N MET A 214 24.09 3.70 2.19
CA MET A 214 24.48 4.13 0.83
C MET A 214 25.85 4.81 0.83
N PRO A 215 26.71 4.66 -0.20
CA PRO A 215 28.03 5.28 -0.25
C PRO A 215 27.98 6.82 -0.41
N PRO A 216 29.01 7.60 0.01
CA PRO A 216 29.02 9.06 -0.15
C PRO A 216 28.97 9.45 -1.63
N GLY A 217 28.22 10.50 -1.97
CA GLY A 217 28.02 10.96 -3.34
C GLY A 217 26.96 10.18 -4.13
N SER A 218 26.31 9.18 -3.51
CA SER A 218 25.17 8.45 -4.07
C SER A 218 23.88 9.28 -4.04
N LEU A 219 22.87 8.81 -4.77
CA LEU A 219 21.62 9.50 -4.99
C LEU A 219 20.43 8.65 -4.54
N PHE A 220 19.69 9.12 -3.56
CA PHE A 220 18.38 8.57 -3.22
C PHE A 220 17.27 9.38 -3.89
N ILE A 221 16.33 8.71 -4.55
CA ILE A 221 15.21 9.30 -5.28
C ILE A 221 13.91 8.75 -4.70
N SER A 222 13.12 9.62 -4.07
CA SER A 222 11.77 9.28 -3.63
C SER A 222 10.74 9.85 -4.60
N ASN A 223 9.83 9.01 -5.08
CA ASN A 223 8.76 9.42 -5.98
C ASN A 223 7.53 9.87 -5.18
N SER A 224 7.02 11.07 -5.49
CA SER A 224 5.81 11.73 -4.98
C SER A 224 5.79 12.06 -3.49
N PHE A 225 6.50 11.29 -2.66
CA PHE A 225 6.49 11.43 -1.21
C PHE A 225 7.86 11.89 -0.70
N PRO A 226 7.99 13.11 -0.18
CA PRO A 226 9.25 13.58 0.38
C PRO A 226 9.58 12.85 1.69
N VAL A 227 10.87 12.78 2.01
CA VAL A 227 11.34 12.41 3.35
C VAL A 227 10.94 13.50 4.34
N PRO A 228 10.16 13.19 5.40
CA PRO A 228 9.72 14.19 6.35
C PRO A 228 10.89 14.86 7.07
N GLY A 229 10.92 16.20 7.07
CA GLY A 229 11.94 16.99 7.78
C GLY A 229 13.30 17.09 7.08
N VAL A 230 13.45 16.53 5.88
CA VAL A 230 14.71 16.57 5.12
C VAL A 230 14.49 17.31 3.80
N ALA A 231 15.31 18.33 3.54
CA ALA A 231 15.26 19.09 2.29
C ALA A 231 15.87 18.27 1.14
N ALA A 232 15.13 18.15 0.04
CA ALA A 232 15.65 17.53 -1.19
C ALA A 232 16.71 18.44 -1.83
N SER A 233 17.79 17.85 -2.33
CA SER A 233 18.84 18.58 -3.05
C SER A 233 18.39 19.04 -4.43
N ARG A 234 17.48 18.28 -5.06
CA ARG A 234 16.83 18.61 -6.33
C ARG A 234 15.41 18.05 -6.32
N ILE A 235 14.48 18.74 -6.95
CA ILE A 235 13.13 18.25 -7.23
C ILE A 235 12.95 18.26 -8.73
N VAL A 236 12.62 17.12 -9.32
CA VAL A 236 12.27 17.01 -10.74
C VAL A 236 10.77 16.84 -10.85
N GLU A 237 10.12 17.76 -11.55
CA GLU A 237 8.70 17.66 -11.86
C GLU A 237 8.55 16.92 -13.19
N ILE A 238 7.71 15.90 -13.20
CA ILE A 238 7.34 15.15 -14.40
C ILE A 238 6.00 15.70 -14.87
N ASP A 239 5.96 16.11 -16.14
CA ASP A 239 4.74 16.59 -16.80
C ASP A 239 3.82 15.41 -17.15
N ASP A 240 3.25 14.80 -16.11
CA ASP A 240 2.23 13.77 -16.21
C ASP A 240 0.93 14.23 -15.54
N ALA A 241 -0.16 13.46 -15.76
CA ALA A 241 -1.47 13.79 -15.22
C ALA A 241 -1.53 13.86 -13.68
N ARG A 242 -0.52 13.34 -12.98
CA ARG A 242 -0.43 13.35 -11.51
C ARG A 242 0.51 14.43 -10.99
N GLN A 243 1.15 15.19 -11.89
CA GLN A 243 2.20 16.15 -11.57
C GLN A 243 3.26 15.50 -10.66
N THR A 244 3.72 14.31 -11.06
CA THR A 244 4.64 13.51 -10.26
C THR A 244 5.92 14.30 -9.96
N ARG A 245 6.37 14.25 -8.70
CA ARG A 245 7.62 14.89 -8.26
C ARG A 245 8.63 13.85 -7.82
N LEU A 246 9.83 13.89 -8.36
CA LEU A 246 10.97 13.10 -7.87
C LEU A 246 11.78 13.97 -6.92
N TYR A 247 11.82 13.56 -5.65
CA TYR A 247 12.63 14.20 -4.62
C TYR A 247 13.99 13.51 -4.57
N CYS A 248 15.03 14.24 -4.94
CA CYS A 248 16.40 13.75 -4.99
C CYS A 248 17.15 14.17 -3.72
N TYR A 249 17.87 13.24 -3.11
CA TYR A 249 18.68 13.43 -1.91
C TYR A 249 20.09 12.90 -2.17
N ARG A 250 21.10 13.72 -1.91
CA ARG A 250 22.51 13.33 -2.09
C ARG A 250 23.09 12.93 -0.73
N ARG A 251 23.72 11.76 -0.67
CA ARG A 251 24.48 11.28 0.49
C ARG A 251 25.90 11.82 0.48
#